data_AF-F2PQL7-F1
#
_entry.id   AF-F2PQL7-F1
#
_cell.length_a   1.000
_cell.length_b   1.000
_cell.length_c   1.000
_cell.angle_alpha   90.00
_cell.angle_beta   90.00
_cell.angle_gamma   90.00
#
_symmetry.space_group_name_H-M   'P 1'
#
loop_
_entity.id
_entity.type
_entity.pdbx_description
1 polymer ?
#
loop_
_entity_poly.entity_id
_entity_poly.type
_entity_poly.pdbx_seq_one_letter_code
_entity_poly.pdbx_strand_id
1 'polypeptide(L)'
;MYTISDIGSKSIITNYNGTVPLKQNCGYSLIRPIDVNQEPMVWEAGRATSAAPLYFKPMTMAAGRFIDGGLGFPNPIDITSWERRQIWPEVNEADVCLSLGTGVTTPNTDCEKQLNPIKALWSLFISFLDNYEDLLVIVYYLLVSNFYFVSAFIIRLIELSYPYVPKEAPKNLVDSLKLFYGLPISRD
;
A
#
# COMPACT_ATOMS: atom_id res chain seq x y z
N MET A 1 12.37 11.46 0.97
CA MET A 1 11.67 11.10 -0.27
C MET A 1 11.26 9.63 -0.18
N TYR A 2 10.08 9.28 -0.66
CA TYR A 2 9.52 7.93 -0.53
C TYR A 2 9.59 7.18 -1.87
N THR A 3 10.06 5.94 -1.82
CA THR A 3 10.28 5.11 -3.02
C THR A 3 9.90 3.67 -2.71
N ILE A 4 9.61 2.89 -3.74
CA ILE A 4 9.50 1.43 -3.62
C ILE A 4 10.71 0.81 -4.28
N SER A 5 11.37 -0.12 -3.62
CA SER A 5 12.39 -0.95 -4.27
C SER A 5 11.75 -1.82 -5.34
N ASP A 6 12.47 -2.22 -6.36
CA ASP A 6 12.00 -3.19 -7.37
C ASP A 6 11.47 -4.51 -6.79
N ILE A 7 11.95 -4.95 -5.62
CA ILE A 7 11.41 -6.10 -4.86
C ILE A 7 10.14 -5.80 -4.05
N GLY A 8 9.51 -4.63 -4.24
CA GLY A 8 8.26 -4.24 -3.58
C GLY A 8 8.39 -3.69 -2.15
N SER A 9 9.61 -3.56 -1.62
CA SER A 9 9.83 -3.04 -0.27
C SER A 9 9.74 -1.51 -0.20
N LYS A 10 9.06 -1.00 0.83
CA LYS A 10 8.90 0.43 1.11
C LYS A 10 10.23 0.99 1.58
N SER A 11 10.72 2.04 0.94
CA SER A 11 12.03 2.64 1.26
C SER A 11 11.93 4.16 1.36
N ILE A 12 12.58 4.75 2.37
CA ILE A 12 12.66 6.21 2.54
C ILE A 12 14.11 6.64 2.36
N ILE A 13 14.33 7.62 1.50
CA ILE A 13 15.60 8.33 1.36
C ILE A 13 15.52 9.59 2.22
N THR A 14 16.40 9.73 3.19
CA THR A 14 16.35 10.84 4.17
C THR A 14 17.61 11.68 4.12
N ASN A 15 17.49 12.94 4.51
CA ASN A 15 18.60 13.88 4.62
C ASN A 15 19.15 13.99 6.06
N TYR A 16 18.66 13.17 6.98
CA TYR A 16 19.12 13.13 8.36
C TYR A 16 19.63 11.73 8.68
N ASN A 17 20.50 11.67 9.69
CA ASN A 17 20.94 10.42 10.27
C ASN A 17 19.86 9.94 11.23
N GLY A 18 18.93 9.12 10.72
CA GLY A 18 17.99 8.40 11.58
C GLY A 18 18.73 7.50 12.56
N THR A 19 18.07 7.08 13.63
CA THR A 19 18.61 6.06 14.53
C THR A 19 18.68 4.72 13.79
N VAL A 20 19.81 4.47 13.14
CA VAL A 20 20.17 3.16 12.59
C VAL A 20 20.77 2.33 13.74
N PRO A 21 20.33 1.07 13.96
CA PRO A 21 19.34 0.35 13.18
C PRO A 21 17.91 0.84 13.48
N LEU A 22 17.11 0.97 12.43
CA LEU A 22 15.65 1.08 12.59
C LEU A 22 15.19 -0.05 13.53
N LYS A 23 14.20 0.24 14.39
CA LYS A 23 13.55 -0.83 15.17
C LYS A 23 13.14 -1.95 14.21
N GLN A 24 13.45 -3.20 14.59
CA GLN A 24 13.03 -4.38 13.84
C GLN A 24 11.53 -4.26 13.53
N ASN A 25 11.14 -4.52 12.28
CA ASN A 25 9.74 -4.52 11.81
C ASN A 25 9.03 -3.15 11.69
N CYS A 26 9.75 -2.05 11.50
CA CYS A 26 9.15 -0.71 11.27
C CYS A 26 8.36 -0.55 9.95
N GLY A 27 8.31 -1.56 9.09
CA GLY A 27 7.45 -1.60 7.89
C GLY A 27 8.01 -0.85 6.67
N TYR A 28 9.22 -0.30 6.75
CA TYR A 28 9.97 0.28 5.63
C TYR A 28 11.48 0.21 5.92
N SER A 29 12.30 0.41 4.89
CA SER A 29 13.75 0.53 5.01
C SER A 29 14.18 2.00 4.91
N LEU A 30 15.23 2.36 5.65
CA LEU A 30 15.86 3.68 5.56
C LEU A 30 17.09 3.56 4.67
N ILE A 31 17.13 4.32 3.58
CA ILE A 31 18.29 4.37 2.70
C ILE A 31 19.27 5.38 3.28
N ARG A 32 20.24 4.86 4.02
CA ARG A 32 21.40 5.58 4.56
C ARG A 32 22.63 4.70 4.42
N PRO A 33 23.35 4.79 3.29
CA PRO A 33 24.59 4.04 3.09
C PRO A 33 25.63 4.39 4.15
N ILE A 34 26.46 3.41 4.53
CA ILE A 34 27.56 3.60 5.48
C ILE A 34 28.69 4.40 4.81
N ASP A 35 28.92 4.17 3.52
CA ASP A 35 29.88 4.91 2.71
C ASP A 35 29.23 6.19 2.15
N VAL A 36 29.81 7.34 2.50
CA VAL A 36 29.36 8.66 2.03
C VAL A 36 29.39 8.77 0.50
N ASN A 37 30.30 8.05 -0.17
CA ASN A 37 30.37 8.06 -1.63
C ASN A 37 29.20 7.31 -2.29
N GLN A 38 28.45 6.53 -1.52
CA GLN A 38 27.26 5.82 -1.98
C GLN A 38 25.96 6.55 -1.63
N GLU A 39 26.06 7.71 -0.96
CA GLU A 39 24.92 8.52 -0.60
C GLU A 39 24.15 8.98 -1.84
N PRO A 40 22.82 8.76 -1.91
CA PRO A 40 22.02 9.24 -3.02
C PRO A 40 22.09 10.76 -3.13
N MET A 41 22.37 11.26 -4.34
CA MET A 41 22.24 12.68 -4.62
C MET A 41 20.76 13.08 -4.60
N VAL A 42 20.47 14.35 -4.31
CA VAL A 42 19.09 14.87 -4.25
C VAL A 42 18.32 14.61 -5.55
N TRP A 43 18.98 14.72 -6.70
CA TRP A 43 18.35 14.45 -8.00
C TRP A 43 18.09 12.96 -8.23
N GLU A 44 18.91 12.06 -7.67
CA GLU A 44 18.71 10.61 -7.75
C GLU A 44 17.51 10.20 -6.93
N ALA A 45 17.41 10.73 -5.71
CA ALA A 45 16.27 10.53 -4.83
C ALA A 45 14.98 11.09 -5.46
N GLY A 46 15.05 12.28 -6.06
CA GLY A 46 13.95 12.91 -6.79
C GLY A 46 13.48 12.10 -7.99
N ARG A 47 14.43 11.56 -8.76
CA ARG A 47 14.13 10.67 -9.89
C ARG A 47 13.51 9.36 -9.42
N ALA A 48 14.02 8.77 -8.34
CA ALA A 48 13.50 7.52 -7.79
C ALA A 48 12.05 7.68 -7.30
N THR A 49 11.73 8.76 -6.58
CA THR A 49 10.37 8.98 -6.04
C THR A 49 9.32 9.23 -7.12
N SER A 50 9.71 9.72 -8.30
CA SER A 50 8.80 10.04 -9.41
C SER A 50 8.92 9.07 -10.59
N ALA A 51 9.62 7.95 -10.42
CA ALA A 51 9.83 6.95 -11.47
C ALA A 51 8.58 6.09 -11.69
N ALA A 52 7.47 6.72 -12.09
CA ALA A 52 6.19 6.07 -12.31
C ALA A 52 6.32 4.99 -13.38
N PRO A 53 5.93 3.73 -13.09
CA PRO A 53 5.91 2.67 -14.07
C PRO A 53 5.12 3.09 -15.31
N LEU A 54 5.51 2.57 -16.47
CA LEU A 54 4.99 2.92 -17.81
C LEU A 54 5.45 4.29 -18.33
N TYR A 55 5.67 5.29 -17.47
CA TYR A 55 6.17 6.61 -17.88
C TYR A 55 7.69 6.72 -17.86
N PHE A 56 8.31 6.23 -16.79
CA PHE A 56 9.73 6.41 -16.55
C PHE A 56 10.43 5.07 -16.28
N LYS A 57 11.70 4.99 -16.69
CA LYS A 57 12.56 3.86 -16.33
C LYS A 57 12.88 3.92 -14.83
N PRO A 58 12.85 2.78 -14.11
CA PRO A 58 13.27 2.70 -12.71
C PRO A 58 14.65 3.33 -12.49
N MET A 59 14.88 3.86 -11.29
CA MET A 59 16.15 4.46 -10.90
C MET A 59 17.06 3.43 -10.25
N THR A 60 18.25 3.23 -10.81
CA THR A 60 19.29 2.39 -10.20
C THR A 60 20.28 3.30 -9.48
N MET A 61 20.50 3.04 -8.20
CA MET A 61 21.44 3.74 -7.31
C MET A 61 22.33 2.70 -6.61
N ALA A 62 23.36 3.14 -5.89
CA ALA A 62 24.19 2.25 -5.08
C ALA A 62 23.37 1.45 -4.04
N ALA A 63 22.29 2.05 -3.51
CA ALA A 63 21.38 1.44 -2.56
C ALA A 63 20.41 0.41 -3.17
N GLY A 64 20.38 0.26 -4.50
CA GLY A 64 19.47 -0.66 -5.20
C GLY A 64 18.68 0.01 -6.32
N ARG A 65 17.60 -0.64 -6.75
CA ARG A 65 16.75 -0.19 -7.84
C ARG A 65 15.37 0.19 -7.31
N PHE A 66 14.88 1.34 -7.74
CA PHE A 66 13.71 2.00 -7.16
C PHE A 66 12.73 2.49 -8.22
N ILE A 67 11.45 2.46 -7.85
CA ILE A 67 10.29 2.94 -8.60
C ILE A 67 9.49 3.90 -7.73
N ASP A 68 8.54 4.58 -8.37
CA ASP A 68 7.69 5.60 -7.75
C ASP A 68 7.05 5.13 -6.42
N GLY A 69 7.14 5.99 -5.41
CA GLY A 69 6.52 5.73 -4.11
C GLY A 69 4.99 5.76 -4.16
N GLY A 70 4.40 6.51 -5.09
CA GLY A 70 2.96 6.63 -5.28
C GLY A 70 2.24 5.31 -5.53
N LEU A 71 2.97 4.25 -5.91
CA LEU A 71 2.44 2.90 -6.06
C LEU A 71 2.09 2.25 -4.70
N GLY A 72 2.79 2.62 -3.64
CA GLY A 72 2.58 2.07 -2.30
C GLY A 72 1.75 3.00 -1.43
N PHE A 73 2.06 4.30 -1.49
CA PHE A 73 1.31 5.33 -0.78
C PHE A 73 1.18 6.56 -1.70
N PRO A 74 0.03 6.73 -2.37
CA PRO A 74 -0.23 7.95 -3.15
C PRO A 74 -0.26 9.20 -2.26
N ASN A 75 -0.46 9.02 -0.95
CA ASN A 75 -0.28 10.06 0.06
C ASN A 75 0.71 9.58 1.14
N PRO A 76 1.87 10.23 1.32
CA PRO A 76 2.91 9.78 2.25
C PRO A 76 2.62 10.06 3.74
N ILE A 77 1.39 10.46 4.09
CA ILE A 77 1.05 10.88 5.46
C ILE A 77 1.26 9.79 6.51
N ASP A 78 0.96 8.54 6.16
CA ASP A 78 1.12 7.40 7.08
C ASP A 78 2.60 7.12 7.35
N ILE A 79 3.41 7.08 6.28
CA ILE A 79 4.86 6.92 6.41
C ILE A 79 5.46 8.07 7.22
N THR A 80 5.01 9.30 6.98
CA THR A 80 5.47 10.47 7.73
C THR A 80 5.13 10.34 9.20
N SER A 81 3.94 9.82 9.53
CA SER A 81 3.51 9.53 10.90
C SER A 81 4.38 8.45 11.57
N TRP A 82 4.78 7.41 10.82
CA TRP A 82 5.65 6.35 11.32
C TRP A 82 7.07 6.86 11.57
N GLU A 83 7.61 7.63 10.62
CA GLU A 83 8.95 8.20 10.70
C GLU A 83 9.05 9.25 11.82
N ARG A 84 8.01 10.08 12.01
CA ARG A 84 7.95 11.05 13.11
C ARG A 84 8.12 10.38 14.47
N ARG A 85 7.54 9.19 14.68
CA ARG A 85 7.74 8.41 15.92
C ARG A 85 9.16 7.86 16.08
N GLN A 86 9.93 7.73 15.00
CA GLN A 86 11.34 7.35 15.07
C GLN A 86 12.21 8.55 15.44
N ILE A 87 11.93 9.74 14.88
CA ILE A 87 12.71 10.96 15.14
C ILE A 87 12.42 11.51 16.55
N TRP A 88 11.15 11.55 16.96
CA TRP A 88 10.71 12.09 18.24
C TRP A 88 9.86 11.06 19.01
N PRO A 89 10.48 10.03 19.60
CA PRO A 89 9.77 8.96 20.29
C PRO A 89 8.98 9.44 21.53
N GLU A 90 9.37 10.56 22.12
CA GLU A 90 8.71 11.19 23.26
C GLU A 90 7.45 11.97 22.87
N VAL A 91 7.27 12.28 21.59
CA VAL A 91 6.12 13.03 21.07
C VAL A 91 5.07 12.04 20.54
N ASN A 92 3.98 11.89 21.28
CA ASN A 92 2.91 10.95 20.94
C ASN A 92 2.20 11.32 19.62
N GLU A 93 1.89 12.60 19.44
CA GLU A 93 1.10 13.12 18.32
C GLU A 93 1.67 14.44 17.81
N ALA A 94 1.48 14.73 16.53
CA ALA A 94 1.88 16.01 15.95
C ALA A 94 0.80 17.06 16.24
N ASP A 95 1.20 18.26 16.65
CA ASP A 95 0.25 19.36 16.92
C ASP A 95 -0.56 19.76 15.68
N VAL A 96 0.10 19.73 14.51
CA VAL A 96 -0.50 20.06 13.21
C VAL A 96 0.00 19.08 12.16
N CYS A 97 -0.94 18.56 11.36
CA CYS A 97 -0.65 17.67 10.25
C CYS A 97 -1.37 18.20 8.99
N LEU A 98 -0.60 18.52 7.94
CA LEU A 98 -1.12 19.05 6.68
C LEU A 98 -0.80 18.10 5.53
N SER A 99 -1.84 17.55 4.91
CA SER A 99 -1.74 16.70 3.73
C SER A 99 -2.24 17.46 2.50
N LEU A 100 -1.37 17.68 1.52
CA LEU A 100 -1.69 18.37 0.28
C LEU A 100 -1.82 17.36 -0.87
N GLY A 101 -3.03 17.23 -1.40
CA GLY A 101 -3.30 16.38 -2.57
C GLY A 101 -3.17 17.14 -3.89
N THR A 102 -3.02 16.40 -4.99
CA THR A 102 -2.94 16.94 -6.35
C THR A 102 -4.30 17.05 -7.05
N GLY A 103 -5.40 16.85 -6.31
CA GLY A 103 -6.76 16.80 -6.85
C GLY A 103 -7.14 15.42 -7.39
N VAL A 104 -8.45 15.18 -7.53
CA VAL A 104 -9.03 13.94 -8.07
C VAL A 104 -10.08 14.31 -9.12
N THR A 105 -10.03 13.67 -10.29
CA THR A 105 -11.06 13.84 -11.33
C THR A 105 -12.20 12.86 -11.08
N THR A 106 -13.41 13.36 -10.81
CA THR A 106 -14.62 12.54 -10.77
C THR A 106 -15.11 12.31 -12.21
N PRO A 107 -15.21 11.06 -12.70
CA PRO A 107 -15.74 10.83 -14.04
C PRO A 107 -17.22 11.22 -14.09
N ASN A 108 -17.60 12.08 -15.07
CA ASN A 108 -19.00 12.33 -15.38
C ASN A 108 -19.65 11.01 -15.81
N THR A 109 -20.77 10.66 -15.19
CA THR A 109 -21.49 9.39 -15.38
C THR A 109 -22.23 9.28 -16.73
N ASP A 110 -22.18 10.29 -17.58
CA ASP A 110 -23.06 10.36 -18.76
C ASP A 110 -22.41 9.87 -20.07
N CYS A 111 -21.13 9.47 -20.04
CA CYS A 111 -20.42 8.98 -21.22
C CYS A 111 -19.55 7.74 -20.90
N GLU A 112 -20.22 6.65 -20.56
CA GLU A 112 -19.68 5.29 -20.71
C GLU A 112 -19.41 5.02 -22.20
N LYS A 113 -18.14 4.98 -22.62
CA LYS A 113 -17.55 4.09 -23.66
C LYS A 113 -16.14 4.47 -24.17
N GLN A 114 -15.44 5.44 -23.59
CA GLN A 114 -14.00 5.57 -23.83
C GLN A 114 -13.27 5.19 -22.55
N LEU A 115 -12.56 4.05 -22.59
CA LEU A 115 -11.73 3.58 -21.48
C LEU A 115 -10.80 4.72 -21.07
N ASN A 116 -11.04 5.26 -19.87
CA ASN A 116 -10.31 6.42 -19.35
C ASN A 116 -8.80 6.10 -19.38
N PRO A 117 -7.94 6.92 -20.00
CA PRO A 117 -6.52 6.64 -20.12
C PRO A 117 -5.86 6.39 -18.76
N ILE A 118 -6.37 6.99 -17.68
CA ILE A 118 -5.93 6.73 -16.30
C ILE A 118 -6.39 5.35 -15.81
N LYS A 119 -7.60 4.90 -16.16
CA LYS A 119 -8.06 3.53 -15.86
C LYS A 119 -7.30 2.50 -16.68
N ALA A 120 -6.97 2.81 -17.94
CA ALA A 120 -6.14 1.96 -18.79
C ALA A 120 -4.71 1.85 -18.25
N LEU A 121 -4.13 2.98 -17.82
CA LEU A 121 -2.85 3.03 -17.13
C LEU A 121 -2.89 2.25 -15.81
N TRP A 122 -3.91 2.46 -14.98
CA TRP A 122 -4.12 1.70 -13.75
C TRP A 122 -4.30 0.21 -14.04
N SER A 123 -5.04 -0.18 -15.09
CA SER A 123 -5.19 -1.59 -15.45
C SER A 123 -3.92 -2.21 -16.00
N LEU A 124 -3.09 -1.44 -16.73
CA LEU A 124 -1.77 -1.89 -17.18
C LEU A 124 -0.80 -2.00 -16.01
N PHE A 125 -0.89 -1.09 -15.05
CA PHE A 125 -0.14 -1.13 -13.81
C PHE A 125 -0.55 -2.34 -12.95
N ILE A 126 -1.85 -2.59 -12.77
CA ILE A 126 -2.37 -3.77 -12.07
C ILE A 126 -2.01 -5.07 -12.82
N SER A 127 -2.14 -5.10 -14.15
CA SER A 127 -1.75 -6.25 -14.97
C SER A 127 -0.24 -6.53 -14.93
N PHE A 128 0.59 -5.50 -14.79
CA PHE A 128 2.03 -5.64 -14.55
C PHE A 128 2.31 -6.29 -13.18
N LEU A 129 1.51 -5.99 -12.16
CA LEU A 129 1.59 -6.60 -10.84
C LEU A 129 1.05 -8.04 -10.81
N ASP A 130 0.02 -8.36 -11.61
CA ASP A 130 -0.54 -9.71 -11.72
C ASP A 130 0.44 -10.74 -12.34
N ASN A 131 1.47 -10.27 -13.05
CA ASN A 131 2.47 -11.14 -13.69
C ASN A 131 3.54 -11.66 -12.70
N TYR A 132 3.42 -11.31 -11.42
CA TYR A 132 4.18 -11.88 -10.32
C TYR A 132 3.20 -12.64 -9.43
N GLU A 133 3.15 -13.97 -9.57
CA GLU A 133 2.19 -14.83 -8.86
C GLU A 133 2.22 -14.67 -7.32
N ASP A 134 3.34 -14.20 -6.76
CA ASP A 134 3.49 -13.96 -5.32
C ASP A 134 2.87 -12.64 -4.82
N LEU A 135 2.42 -11.74 -5.72
CA LEU A 135 1.88 -10.42 -5.36
C LEU A 135 0.37 -10.39 -5.12
N LEU A 136 -0.41 -11.37 -5.58
CA LEU A 136 -1.85 -11.45 -5.26
C LEU A 136 -2.09 -11.56 -3.75
N VAL A 137 -1.18 -12.24 -3.05
CA VAL A 137 -1.18 -12.35 -1.58
C VAL A 137 -0.90 -10.98 -0.96
N ILE A 138 0.08 -10.23 -1.48
CA ILE A 138 0.45 -8.90 -0.98
C ILE A 138 -0.63 -7.86 -1.28
N VAL A 139 -1.29 -7.92 -2.45
CA VAL A 139 -2.42 -7.05 -2.82
C VAL A 139 -3.66 -7.39 -2.00
N TYR A 140 -3.95 -8.68 -1.76
CA TYR A 140 -5.00 -9.11 -0.83
C TYR A 140 -4.70 -8.61 0.59
N TYR A 141 -3.47 -8.76 1.09
CA TYR A 141 -3.09 -8.23 2.38
C TYR A 141 -3.15 -6.70 2.41
N LEU A 142 -2.74 -5.96 1.37
CA LEU A 142 -2.82 -4.49 1.31
C LEU A 142 -4.25 -3.96 1.19
N LEU A 143 -5.14 -4.64 0.45
CA LEU A 143 -6.56 -4.30 0.38
C LEU A 143 -7.27 -4.63 1.69
N VAL A 144 -7.03 -5.80 2.28
CA VAL A 144 -7.66 -6.22 3.54
C VAL A 144 -7.12 -5.43 4.73
N SER A 145 -5.82 -5.08 4.75
CA SER A 145 -5.22 -4.32 5.87
C SER A 145 -5.45 -2.81 5.82
N ASN A 146 -5.81 -2.22 4.67
CA ASN A 146 -6.25 -0.82 4.58
C ASN A 146 -7.77 -0.62 4.68
N PHE A 147 -8.59 -1.69 4.63
CA PHE A 147 -10.05 -1.60 4.70
C PHE A 147 -10.68 -2.09 6.01
N TYR A 148 -9.90 -2.32 7.08
CA TYR A 148 -10.47 -2.61 8.40
C TYR A 148 -11.35 -1.48 8.98
N PHE A 149 -11.36 -0.29 8.36
CA PHE A 149 -12.26 0.80 8.76
C PHE A 149 -13.62 0.84 8.02
N VAL A 150 -13.89 -0.07 7.07
CA VAL A 150 -15.20 -0.17 6.37
C VAL A 150 -15.90 -1.50 6.67
N SER A 151 -15.50 -2.18 7.74
CA SER A 151 -16.03 -3.51 8.10
C SER A 151 -17.53 -3.47 8.48
N ALA A 152 -18.04 -2.43 9.13
CA ALA A 152 -19.44 -2.45 9.57
C ALA A 152 -20.47 -2.10 8.47
N PHE A 153 -20.10 -1.29 7.47
CA PHE A 153 -21.04 -0.80 6.47
C PHE A 153 -21.22 -1.76 5.29
N ILE A 154 -20.13 -2.38 4.83
CA ILE A 154 -20.15 -3.38 3.77
C ILE A 154 -20.80 -4.68 4.26
N ILE A 155 -20.54 -5.11 5.50
CA ILE A 155 -21.24 -6.27 6.11
C ILE A 155 -22.75 -6.01 6.15
N ARG A 156 -23.17 -4.81 6.56
CA ARG A 156 -24.60 -4.46 6.64
C ARG A 156 -25.29 -4.33 5.27
N LEU A 157 -24.55 -3.92 4.24
CA LEU A 157 -25.02 -3.92 2.85
C LEU A 157 -25.15 -5.33 2.26
N ILE A 158 -24.25 -6.24 2.64
CA ILE A 158 -24.32 -7.65 2.24
C ILE A 158 -25.47 -8.36 2.98
N GLU A 159 -25.66 -8.10 4.28
CA GLU A 159 -26.81 -8.59 5.06
C GLU A 159 -28.17 -8.07 4.55
N LEU A 160 -28.21 -6.83 4.06
CA LEU A 160 -29.41 -6.23 3.46
C LEU A 160 -29.71 -6.76 2.04
N SER A 161 -28.68 -7.16 1.29
CA SER A 161 -28.81 -7.61 -0.10
C SER A 161 -29.08 -9.12 -0.21
N TYR A 162 -28.65 -9.91 0.77
CA TYR A 162 -28.88 -11.36 0.81
C TYR A 162 -29.23 -11.82 2.23
N PRO A 163 -30.53 -11.93 2.58
CA PRO A 163 -30.94 -12.47 3.87
C PRO A 163 -30.75 -14.00 3.85
N TYR A 164 -29.52 -14.46 4.07
CA TYR A 164 -29.28 -15.88 4.28
C TYR A 164 -29.60 -16.22 5.73
N VAL A 165 -30.73 -16.88 5.94
CA VAL A 165 -31.12 -17.45 7.24
C VAL A 165 -30.67 -18.92 7.26
N PRO A 166 -29.61 -19.27 8.01
CA PRO A 166 -29.20 -20.67 8.14
C PRO A 166 -30.27 -21.45 8.90
N LYS A 167 -30.63 -22.64 8.40
CA LYS A 167 -31.65 -23.51 9.03
C LYS A 167 -31.18 -24.14 10.35
N GLU A 168 -29.88 -24.20 10.61
CA GLU A 168 -29.29 -24.65 11.88
C GLU A 168 -28.02 -23.84 12.20
N ALA A 169 -27.80 -23.55 13.48
CA ALA A 169 -26.67 -22.74 13.93
C ALA A 169 -25.36 -23.55 13.90
N PRO A 170 -24.25 -22.96 13.41
CA PRO A 170 -22.94 -23.62 13.41
C PRO A 170 -22.44 -23.84 14.84
N LYS A 171 -21.94 -25.05 15.10
CA LYS A 171 -21.54 -25.50 16.45
C LYS A 171 -20.19 -24.96 16.90
N ASN A 172 -19.37 -24.47 15.98
CA ASN A 172 -18.06 -23.88 16.26
C ASN A 172 -17.64 -22.87 15.16
N LEU A 173 -16.62 -22.06 15.48
CA LEU A 173 -16.11 -20.99 14.63
C LEU A 173 -15.61 -21.49 13.25
N VAL A 174 -15.07 -22.70 13.21
CA VAL A 174 -14.52 -23.31 12.00
C VAL A 174 -15.65 -23.68 11.02
N ASP A 175 -16.76 -24.20 11.53
CA ASP A 175 -17.93 -24.52 10.73
C ASP A 175 -18.66 -23.25 10.27
N SER A 176 -18.66 -22.19 11.08
CA SER A 176 -19.15 -20.86 10.68
C SER A 176 -18.36 -20.30 9.49
N LEU A 177 -17.04 -20.45 9.50
CA LEU A 177 -16.18 -20.01 8.40
C LEU A 177 -16.37 -20.89 7.15
N LYS A 178 -16.43 -22.22 7.30
CA LYS A 178 -16.69 -23.13 6.16
C LYS A 178 -18.04 -22.84 5.49
N LEU A 179 -19.07 -22.56 6.28
CA LEU A 179 -20.39 -22.19 5.77
C LEU A 179 -20.36 -20.85 5.03
N PHE A 180 -19.63 -19.86 5.55
CA PHE A 180 -19.47 -18.54 4.92
C PHE A 180 -18.74 -18.60 3.58
N TYR A 181 -17.76 -19.49 3.44
CA TYR A 181 -16.98 -19.67 2.20
C TYR A 181 -17.53 -20.74 1.24
N GLY A 182 -18.69 -21.34 1.54
CA GLY A 182 -19.30 -22.37 0.68
C GLY A 182 -18.50 -23.67 0.59
N LEU A 183 -17.62 -23.93 1.57
CA LEU A 183 -16.76 -25.12 1.60
C LEU A 183 -17.50 -26.30 2.26
N PRO A 184 -17.25 -27.54 1.80
CA PRO A 184 -17.89 -28.71 2.37
C PRO A 184 -17.49 -28.89 3.85
N ILE A 185 -18.50 -28.98 4.72
CA ILE A 185 -18.32 -29.27 6.14
C ILE A 185 -18.07 -30.78 6.27
N SER A 186 -16.94 -31.16 6.85
CA SER A 186 -16.65 -32.57 7.15
C SER A 186 -17.62 -33.05 8.22
N ARG A 187 -18.38 -34.09 7.91
CA ARG A 187 -19.22 -34.79 8.89
C ARG A 187 -18.32 -35.79 9.60
N ASP A 188 -18.22 -35.65 10.93
CA ASP A 188 -17.87 -36.78 11.80
C ASP A 188 -19.03 -37.79 11.83
#